data_AF-A0A8D0PN91-F1
#
_entry.id   AF-A0A8D0PN91-F1
#
_cell.length_a   1.000
_cell.length_b   1.000
_cell.length_c   1.000
_cell.angle_alpha   90.00
_cell.angle_beta   90.00
_cell.angle_gamma   90.00
#
_symmetry.space_group_name_H-M   'P 1'
#
loop_
_entity.id
_entity.type
_entity.pdbx_description
1 polymer ?
#
loop_
_entity_poly.entity_id
_entity_poly.type
_entity_poly.pdbx_seq_one_letter_code
_entity_poly.pdbx_strand_id
1 'polypeptide(L)'
;MQFFGRLVNTLSSVTTLFSNPFRVKEVAVVDYVSSARVREEGQLILLQNVSSRTWDCILVNPRNPQSGFRLFQLETEADALVNFQQYSSQLPPFYESSNHILHVEVLQQLTDLIRNHPSWSVAHLAVELGIRECFHHSRIISSGRTPRLA
;
A
#
# COMPACT_ATOMS: atom_id res chain seq x y z
N MET A 1 -3.11 7.68 -45.36
CA MET A 1 -3.61 7.25 -44.04
C MET A 1 -2.42 7.22 -43.09
N GLN A 2 -2.58 7.67 -41.84
CA GLN A 2 -1.58 7.85 -40.75
C GLN A 2 -1.22 9.32 -40.44
N PHE A 3 -2.14 10.00 -39.74
CA PHE A 3 -1.89 11.28 -39.06
C PHE A 3 -2.49 11.30 -37.63
N PHE A 4 -2.39 10.18 -36.90
CA PHE A 4 -2.85 10.06 -35.50
C PHE A 4 -1.75 9.45 -34.61
N GLY A 5 -0.51 9.91 -34.76
CA GLY A 5 0.65 9.32 -34.09
C GLY A 5 1.31 10.15 -32.98
N ARG A 6 0.84 11.37 -32.65
CA ARG A 6 1.61 12.28 -31.78
C ARG A 6 0.85 12.98 -30.65
N LEU A 7 -0.39 12.58 -30.34
CA LEU A 7 -1.16 13.19 -29.25
C LEU A 7 -1.38 12.28 -28.04
N VAL A 8 -0.91 11.03 -28.07
CA VAL A 8 -1.15 10.08 -26.97
C VAL A 8 -0.12 10.13 -25.84
N ASN A 9 0.98 10.88 -26.00
CA ASN A 9 2.06 10.87 -24.99
C ASN A 9 2.06 12.07 -24.02
N THR A 10 1.10 13.00 -24.17
CA THR A 10 1.00 14.20 -23.29
C THR A 10 -0.26 14.19 -22.41
N LEU A 11 -1.27 13.36 -22.72
CA LEU A 11 -2.51 13.29 -21.94
C LEU A 11 -2.40 12.38 -20.70
N SER A 12 -1.43 11.46 -20.67
CA SER A 12 -1.14 10.63 -19.50
C SER A 12 -0.57 11.45 -18.33
N SER A 13 0.10 12.58 -18.60
CA SER A 13 0.69 13.44 -17.57
C SER A 13 -0.31 14.38 -16.89
N VAL A 14 -1.50 14.61 -17.49
CA VAL A 14 -2.51 15.54 -16.93
C VAL A 14 -3.66 14.81 -16.24
N THR A 15 -3.85 13.52 -16.51
CA THR A 15 -4.87 12.70 -15.81
C THR A 15 -4.41 12.20 -14.44
N THR A 16 -3.10 12.16 -14.17
CA THR A 16 -2.54 11.87 -12.83
C THR A 16 -2.68 13.05 -11.87
N LEU A 17 -2.63 14.29 -12.37
CA LEU A 17 -2.74 15.52 -11.55
C LEU A 17 -4.09 15.67 -10.81
N PHE A 18 -5.14 15.00 -11.28
CA PHE A 18 -6.48 15.02 -10.64
C PHE A 18 -6.84 13.69 -9.95
N SER A 19 -5.93 12.72 -9.91
CA SER A 19 -6.15 11.46 -9.22
C SER A 19 -5.53 11.52 -7.83
N ASN A 20 -6.31 11.22 -6.78
CA ASN A 20 -5.80 11.10 -5.41
C ASN A 20 -4.52 10.24 -5.40
N PRO A 21 -3.36 10.77 -4.94
CA PRO A 21 -2.07 10.07 -4.97
C PRO A 21 -2.06 8.82 -4.07
N PHE A 22 -2.99 8.73 -3.11
CA PHE A 22 -3.18 7.59 -2.23
C PHE A 22 -4.34 6.68 -2.68
N ARG A 23 -4.77 6.79 -3.94
CA ARG A 23 -5.79 5.91 -4.48
C ARG A 23 -5.18 4.52 -4.74
N VAL A 24 -5.67 3.55 -3.98
CA VAL A 24 -5.36 2.14 -4.13
C VAL A 24 -5.89 1.65 -5.47
N LYS A 25 -5.03 0.97 -6.23
CA LYS A 25 -5.39 0.32 -7.49
C LYS A 25 -4.78 -1.06 -7.56
N GLU A 26 -5.54 -2.03 -8.04
CA GLU A 26 -4.96 -3.30 -8.47
C GLU A 26 -4.15 -3.06 -9.75
N VAL A 27 -2.95 -3.61 -9.80
CA VAL A 27 -1.97 -3.44 -10.88
C VAL A 27 -1.27 -4.76 -11.16
N ALA A 28 -0.84 -4.97 -12.40
CA ALA A 28 0.01 -6.11 -12.71
C ALA A 28 1.46 -5.78 -12.36
N VAL A 29 2.13 -6.67 -11.63
CA VAL A 29 3.52 -6.46 -11.20
C VAL A 29 4.46 -6.35 -12.41
N VAL A 30 4.09 -6.95 -13.54
CA VAL A 30 4.83 -6.87 -14.81
C VAL A 30 4.90 -5.45 -15.38
N ASP A 31 3.92 -4.58 -15.10
CA ASP A 31 3.92 -3.18 -15.56
C ASP A 31 5.06 -2.36 -14.92
N TYR A 32 5.67 -2.89 -13.86
CA TYR A 32 6.72 -2.25 -13.09
C TYR A 32 8.12 -2.82 -13.33
N VAL A 33 8.28 -3.73 -14.31
CA VAL A 33 9.58 -4.33 -14.64
C VAL A 33 10.61 -3.26 -15.06
N SER A 34 10.16 -2.16 -15.66
CA SER A 34 11.00 -1.04 -16.08
C SER A 34 11.30 -0.03 -14.95
N SER A 35 10.67 -0.19 -13.78
CA SER A 35 10.82 0.73 -12.65
C SER A 35 12.00 0.31 -11.76
N ALA A 36 12.72 1.28 -11.22
CA ALA A 36 13.84 1.01 -10.31
C ALA A 36 13.31 0.65 -8.92
N ARG A 37 13.72 -0.51 -8.37
CA ARG A 37 13.40 -0.87 -6.99
C ARG A 37 14.25 -0.06 -6.02
N VAL A 38 13.60 0.77 -5.21
CA VAL A 38 14.26 1.64 -4.22
C VAL A 38 14.36 0.93 -2.88
N ARG A 39 13.26 0.28 -2.45
CA ARG A 39 13.18 -0.43 -1.17
C ARG A 39 12.18 -1.57 -1.25
N GLU A 40 12.43 -2.63 -0.50
CA GLU A 40 11.57 -3.80 -0.42
C GLU A 40 11.53 -4.26 1.04
N GLU A 41 10.33 -4.47 1.58
CA GLU A 41 10.12 -4.91 2.97
C GLU A 41 8.92 -5.87 3.01
N GLY A 42 9.19 -7.15 3.21
CA GLY A 42 8.17 -8.20 3.11
C GLY A 42 7.48 -8.20 1.75
N GLN A 43 6.19 -7.91 1.71
CA GLN A 43 5.38 -7.88 0.49
C GLN A 43 5.27 -6.48 -0.15
N LEU A 44 5.84 -5.46 0.49
CA LEU A 44 5.79 -4.08 0.01
C LEU A 44 7.06 -3.75 -0.76
N ILE A 45 6.89 -3.17 -1.94
CA ILE A 45 7.98 -2.73 -2.81
C ILE A 45 7.77 -1.25 -3.12
N LEU A 46 8.78 -0.44 -2.81
CA LEU A 46 8.88 0.95 -3.26
C LEU A 46 9.64 1.00 -4.58
N LEU A 47 8.98 1.49 -5.61
CA LEU A 47 9.50 1.56 -6.97
C LEU A 47 9.56 3.02 -7.41
N GLN A 48 10.66 3.40 -8.05
CA GLN A 48 10.78 4.68 -8.74
C GLN A 48 10.44 4.46 -10.22
N ASN A 49 9.36 5.09 -10.66
CA ASN A 49 9.00 5.15 -12.06
C ASN A 49 9.72 6.32 -12.71
N VAL A 50 10.76 6.01 -13.49
CA VAL A 50 11.62 7.02 -14.14
C VAL A 50 10.86 7.84 -15.18
N SER A 51 9.88 7.24 -15.84
CA SER A 51 9.09 7.90 -16.89
C SER A 51 8.11 8.93 -16.32
N SER A 52 7.44 8.62 -15.21
CA SER A 52 6.52 9.55 -14.54
C SER A 52 7.19 10.42 -13.46
N ARG A 53 8.44 10.13 -13.10
CA ARG A 53 9.15 10.75 -11.96
C ARG A 53 8.37 10.63 -10.64
N THR A 54 7.73 9.48 -10.45
CA THR A 54 6.97 9.18 -9.23
C THR A 54 7.54 7.98 -8.50
N TRP A 55 7.24 7.90 -7.21
CA TRP A 55 7.50 6.77 -6.35
C TRP A 55 6.19 6.05 -6.07
N ASP A 56 6.11 4.82 -6.55
CA ASP A 56 4.93 3.97 -6.45
C ASP A 56 5.21 2.89 -5.39
N CYS A 57 4.30 2.75 -4.42
CA CYS A 57 4.37 1.69 -3.42
C CYS A 57 3.40 0.58 -3.77
N ILE A 58 3.91 -0.63 -3.98
CA ILE A 58 3.14 -1.80 -4.39
C ILE A 58 3.17 -2.84 -3.29
N LEU A 59 2.00 -3.27 -2.86
CA LEU A 59 1.81 -4.48 -2.08
C LEU A 59 1.61 -5.67 -3.03
N VAL A 60 2.59 -6.55 -3.15
CA VAL A 60 2.49 -7.75 -3.98
C VAL A 60 1.56 -8.75 -3.30
N ASN A 61 0.61 -9.31 -4.06
CA ASN A 61 -0.33 -10.27 -3.50
C ASN A 61 0.40 -11.60 -3.21
N PRO A 62 0.37 -12.13 -1.96
CA PRO A 62 1.05 -13.38 -1.61
C PRO A 62 0.52 -14.59 -2.39
N ARG A 63 -0.75 -14.58 -2.79
CA ARG A 63 -1.37 -15.70 -3.51
C ARG A 63 -1.13 -15.64 -5.01
N ASN A 64 -0.94 -14.45 -5.54
CA ASN A 64 -0.71 -14.23 -6.96
C ASN A 64 0.39 -13.19 -7.14
N PRO A 65 1.66 -13.60 -7.26
CA PRO A 65 2.78 -12.67 -7.40
C PRO A 65 2.76 -11.87 -8.72
N GLN A 66 1.86 -12.19 -9.66
CA GLN A 66 1.65 -11.40 -10.87
C GLN A 66 0.73 -10.19 -10.65
N SER A 67 -0.08 -10.18 -9.58
CA SER A 67 -0.95 -9.08 -9.19
C SER A 67 -0.43 -8.39 -7.92
N GLY A 68 -0.63 -7.09 -7.85
CA GLY A 68 -0.32 -6.30 -6.66
C GLY A 68 -1.30 -5.13 -6.52
N PHE A 69 -1.19 -4.45 -5.40
CA PHE A 69 -1.99 -3.27 -5.10
C PHE A 69 -1.05 -2.08 -4.96
N ARG A 70 -1.18 -1.10 -5.86
CA ARG A 70 -0.50 0.17 -5.74
C ARG A 70 -1.20 0.99 -4.67
N LEU A 71 -0.55 1.18 -3.52
CA LEU A 71 -1.11 1.88 -2.36
C LEU A 71 -1.02 3.40 -2.50
N PHE A 72 0.09 3.89 -3.04
CA PHE A 72 0.27 5.30 -3.36
C PHE A 72 1.17 5.49 -4.57
N GLN A 73 1.12 6.70 -5.10
CA GLN A 73 1.98 7.25 -6.14
C GLN A 73 2.31 8.70 -5.74
N LEU A 74 3.54 8.94 -5.32
CA LEU A 74 3.99 10.24 -4.80
C LEU A 74 5.09 10.83 -5.68
N GLU A 75 5.18 12.16 -5.73
CA GLU A 75 6.18 12.89 -6.53
C GLU A 75 7.45 13.23 -5.75
N THR A 76 7.44 13.01 -4.43
CA THR A 76 8.58 13.31 -3.54
C THR A 76 9.11 12.02 -2.93
N GLU A 77 10.40 11.76 -3.09
CA GLU A 77 11.08 10.60 -2.48
C GLU A 77 10.95 10.58 -0.95
N ALA A 78 11.16 11.74 -0.31
CA ALA A 78 11.10 11.85 1.15
C ALA A 78 9.73 11.44 1.70
N ASP A 79 8.65 11.96 1.11
CA ASP A 79 7.28 11.61 1.50
C ASP A 79 7.00 10.12 1.22
N ALA A 80 7.48 9.60 0.08
CA ALA A 80 7.32 8.20 -0.28
C ALA A 80 8.01 7.26 0.71
N LEU A 81 9.22 7.59 1.16
CA LEU A 81 9.96 6.80 2.14
C LEU A 81 9.27 6.80 3.50
N VAL A 82 8.76 7.95 3.96
CA VAL A 82 8.03 8.06 5.23
C VAL A 82 6.74 7.24 5.19
N ASN A 83 5.94 7.39 4.13
CA ASN A 83 4.71 6.61 3.97
C ASN A 83 5.00 5.11 3.83
N PHE A 84 6.04 4.74 3.08
CA PHE A 84 6.47 3.35 2.93
C PHE A 84 6.84 2.73 4.27
N GLN A 85 7.62 3.43 5.10
CA GLN A 85 8.01 2.94 6.43
C GLN A 85 6.80 2.80 7.36
N GLN A 86 5.88 3.76 7.33
CA GLN A 86 4.65 3.67 8.11
C GLN A 86 3.82 2.44 7.69
N TYR A 87 3.65 2.25 6.38
CA TYR A 87 2.89 1.14 5.82
C TYR A 87 3.56 -0.21 6.07
N SER A 88 4.89 -0.31 5.96
CA SER A 88 5.60 -1.56 6.24
C SER A 88 5.53 -1.99 7.70
N SER A 89 5.38 -1.04 8.63
CA SER A 89 5.20 -1.38 10.05
C SER A 89 3.77 -1.79 10.41
N GLN A 90 2.76 -1.24 9.72
CA GLN A 90 1.36 -1.38 10.11
C GLN A 90 0.58 -2.40 9.26
N LEU A 91 0.92 -2.57 7.97
CA LEU A 91 0.20 -3.46 7.05
C LEU A 91 0.41 -4.98 7.28
N PRO A 92 1.62 -5.49 7.59
CA PRO A 92 1.87 -6.92 7.73
C PRO A 92 0.86 -7.69 8.56
N PRO A 93 0.51 -7.26 9.79
CA PRO A 93 -0.43 -8.01 10.60
C PRO A 93 -1.83 -8.15 9.98
N PHE A 94 -2.23 -7.29 9.04
CA PHE A 94 -3.55 -7.37 8.40
C PHE A 94 -3.57 -8.36 7.24
N TYR A 95 -2.65 -8.21 6.29
CA TYR A 95 -2.63 -9.06 5.10
C TYR A 95 -2.10 -10.48 5.39
N GLU A 96 -1.30 -10.66 6.46
CA GLU A 96 -0.90 -11.99 6.93
C GLU A 96 -2.05 -12.70 7.67
N SER A 97 -2.88 -11.95 8.40
CA SER A 97 -3.94 -12.54 9.23
C SER A 97 -5.20 -12.89 8.43
N SER A 98 -5.57 -12.07 7.44
CA SER A 98 -6.76 -12.32 6.64
C SER A 98 -6.59 -11.90 5.19
N ASN A 99 -6.98 -12.80 4.31
CA ASN A 99 -7.00 -12.54 2.88
C ASN A 99 -8.14 -11.59 2.46
N HIS A 100 -9.12 -11.33 3.33
CA HIS A 100 -10.17 -10.34 3.07
C HIS A 100 -9.59 -8.92 2.92
N ILE A 101 -8.39 -8.69 3.46
CA ILE A 101 -7.71 -7.40 3.37
C ILE A 101 -7.09 -7.17 2.00
N LEU A 102 -6.86 -8.22 1.21
CA LEU A 102 -6.29 -8.11 -0.13
C LEU A 102 -7.34 -7.75 -1.19
N HIS A 103 -8.20 -6.78 -0.86
CA HIS A 103 -9.17 -6.18 -1.77
C HIS A 103 -8.94 -4.67 -1.84
N VAL A 104 -9.07 -4.10 -3.04
CA VAL A 104 -8.81 -2.67 -3.30
C VAL A 104 -9.58 -1.76 -2.34
N GLU A 105 -10.86 -2.05 -2.10
CA GLU A 105 -11.72 -1.22 -1.26
C GLU A 105 -11.34 -1.26 0.22
N VAL A 106 -10.99 -2.44 0.73
CA VAL A 106 -10.54 -2.62 2.12
C VAL A 106 -9.15 -2.01 2.32
N LEU A 107 -8.23 -2.17 1.36
CA LEU A 107 -6.93 -1.52 1.39
C LEU A 107 -7.05 0.00 1.31
N GLN A 108 -7.98 0.52 0.52
CA GLN A 108 -8.24 1.97 0.47
C GLN A 108 -8.67 2.47 1.85
N GLN A 109 -9.67 1.84 2.46
CA GLN A 109 -10.12 2.21 3.81
C GLN A 109 -8.99 2.12 4.84
N LEU A 110 -8.21 1.05 4.82
CA LEU A 110 -7.11 0.84 5.76
C LEU A 110 -6.00 1.89 5.56
N THR A 111 -5.59 2.16 4.33
CA THR A 111 -4.56 3.18 4.04
C THR A 111 -5.04 4.59 4.38
N ASP A 112 -6.32 4.89 4.19
CA ASP A 112 -6.92 6.15 4.61
C ASP A 112 -7.00 6.28 6.15
N LEU A 113 -7.34 5.21 6.88
CA LEU A 113 -7.30 5.20 8.34
C LEU A 113 -5.90 5.44 8.90
N ILE A 114 -4.88 4.77 8.34
CA ILE A 114 -3.47 4.96 8.73
C ILE A 114 -3.04 6.41 8.52
N ARG A 115 -3.49 7.05 7.42
CA ARG A 115 -3.17 8.44 7.11
C ARG A 115 -3.91 9.44 7.99
N ASN A 116 -5.19 9.21 8.24
CA ASN A 116 -6.01 10.09 9.08
C ASN A 116 -5.65 9.97 10.57
N HIS A 117 -5.13 8.82 10.98
CA HIS A 117 -4.79 8.51 12.37
C HIS A 117 -3.41 7.85 12.50
N PRO A 118 -2.30 8.58 12.25
CA PRO A 118 -0.95 8.01 12.28
C PRO A 118 -0.50 7.52 13.67
N SER A 119 -1.16 7.98 14.74
CA SER A 119 -0.91 7.54 16.12
C SER A 119 -1.67 6.27 16.52
N TRP A 120 -2.57 5.77 15.67
CA TRP A 120 -3.36 4.59 15.98
C TRP A 120 -2.50 3.33 15.88
N SER A 121 -2.69 2.45 16.85
CA SER A 121 -2.07 1.13 16.82
C SER A 121 -2.83 0.20 15.88
N VAL A 122 -2.16 -0.88 15.46
CA VAL A 122 -2.74 -1.97 14.67
C VAL A 122 -4.05 -2.50 15.28
N ALA A 123 -4.17 -2.49 16.61
CA ALA A 123 -5.39 -2.90 17.30
C ALA A 123 -6.58 -1.95 17.05
N HIS A 124 -6.36 -0.63 17.07
CA HIS A 124 -7.43 0.34 16.78
C HIS A 124 -7.89 0.24 15.34
N LEU A 125 -6.95 0.10 14.41
CA LEU A 125 -7.24 -0.11 12.99
C LEU A 125 -8.04 -1.41 12.74
N ALA A 126 -7.69 -2.50 13.42
CA ALA A 126 -8.42 -3.77 13.31
C ALA A 126 -9.87 -3.68 13.82
N VAL A 127 -10.10 -2.92 14.90
CA VAL A 127 -11.43 -2.66 15.43
C VAL A 127 -12.26 -1.82 14.45
N GLU A 128 -11.68 -0.73 13.92
CA GLU A 128 -12.36 0.20 13.02
C GLU A 128 -12.74 -0.46 11.68
N LEU A 129 -11.85 -1.29 11.13
CA LEU A 129 -12.12 -2.05 9.90
C LEU A 129 -13.16 -3.16 10.09
N GLY A 130 -13.64 -3.39 11.33
CA GLY A 130 -14.64 -4.42 11.61
C GLY A 130 -14.15 -5.85 11.39
N ILE A 131 -12.83 -6.06 11.25
CA ILE A 131 -12.22 -7.36 10.99
C ILE A 131 -12.14 -8.14 12.32
N ARG A 132 -13.31 -8.55 12.81
CA ARG A 132 -13.45 -9.32 14.06
C ARG A 132 -12.71 -10.67 14.00
N GLU A 133 -12.31 -11.12 12.82
CA GLU A 133 -11.51 -12.34 12.60
C GLU A 133 -10.03 -12.20 12.97
N CYS A 134 -9.49 -10.98 13.11
CA CYS A 134 -8.12 -10.74 13.57
C CYS A 134 -7.93 -11.06 15.06
N PHE A 135 -9.01 -11.13 15.85
CA PHE A 135 -8.96 -11.44 17.28
C PHE A 135 -8.53 -12.90 17.59
N HIS A 136 -8.44 -13.77 16.59
CA HIS A 136 -8.03 -15.17 16.77
C HIS A 136 -6.51 -15.41 16.59
N HIS A 137 -5.72 -14.42 16.19
CA HIS A 137 -4.27 -14.56 16.09
C HIS A 137 -3.54 -14.17 17.38
N SER A 138 -2.72 -15.10 17.89
CA SER A 138 -2.02 -15.08 19.19
C SER A 138 -1.13 -13.85 19.47
N ARG A 139 -0.92 -12.94 18.52
CA ARG A 139 -0.18 -11.68 18.74
C ARG A 139 -0.98 -10.56 19.38
N ILE A 140 -2.32 -10.62 19.39
CA ILE A 140 -3.16 -9.64 20.10
C ILE A 140 -3.19 -9.92 21.62
N ILE A 141 -2.94 -11.17 22.03
CA ILE A 141 -2.96 -11.59 23.44
C ILE A 141 -1.70 -11.11 24.21
N SER A 142 -0.57 -10.87 23.53
CA SER A 142 0.69 -10.54 24.21
C SER A 142 0.84 -9.09 24.67
N SER A 143 -0.04 -8.16 24.24
CA SER A 143 -0.01 -6.77 24.74
C SER A 143 -1.00 -6.53 25.90
N GLY A 144 -1.69 -7.57 26.36
CA GLY A 144 -2.61 -7.53 27.51
C GLY A 144 -2.12 -8.26 28.76
N ARG A 145 -0.90 -8.81 28.76
CA ARG A 145 -0.32 -9.48 29.93
C ARG A 145 0.83 -8.63 30.46
N THR A 146 0.51 -7.64 31.28
CA THR A 146 1.47 -7.18 32.28
C THR A 146 1.87 -8.40 33.12
N PRO A 147 3.16 -8.75 33.20
CA PRO A 147 3.60 -9.70 34.20
C PRO A 147 3.34 -9.05 35.56
N ARG A 148 2.44 -9.65 36.33
CA ARG A 148 2.40 -9.50 37.78
C ARG A 148 3.80 -9.86 38.28
N LEU A 149 4.59 -8.87 38.68
CA LEU A 149 5.84 -9.07 39.40
C LEU A 149 5.66 -8.54 40.82
N ALA A 150 5.89 -9.46 41.76
CA ALA A 150 6.08 -9.33 43.21
C ALA A 150 4.87 -8.86 44.02
#